data_AF-A0A9P7AQ33-F1
#
_entry.id   AF-A0A9P7AQ33-F1
#
_cell.length_a   1.000
_cell.length_b   1.000
_cell.length_c   1.000
_cell.angle_alpha   90.00
_cell.angle_beta   90.00
_cell.angle_gamma   90.00
#
_symmetry.space_group_name_H-M   'P 1'
#
loop_
_entity.id
_entity.type
_entity.pdbx_description
1 polymer ?
#
loop_
_entity_poly.entity_id
_entity_poly.type
_entity_poly.pdbx_seq_one_letter_code
_entity_poly.pdbx_strand_id
1 'polypeptide(L)'
;MSGSANIARRYVIWKLNRMSATPGGTKRNLKWQMLDLSSMKDCSPKILCSSIAELTRPNCAAKKHECQHKQKKCTSGRKRTHEKKDAVYHNWHGPFMWIQIENAIKHPSVIWSSSWLVQHLKKKDPVIFKGLARPTVEGWIDCTGKPRWTEAALCMAKLGNHQGHSNGG
;
A
#
# COMPACT_ATOMS: atom_id res chain seq x y z
N MET A 1 -54.75 12.44 45.07
CA MET A 1 -55.28 13.55 44.27
C MET A 1 -54.14 14.07 43.39
N SER A 2 -54.41 14.25 42.08
CA SER A 2 -53.70 15.14 41.12
C SER A 2 -52.16 15.10 41.09
N GLY A 3 -51.47 14.74 40.00
CA GLY A 3 -51.76 15.03 38.59
C GLY A 3 -50.56 15.80 37.99
N SER A 4 -50.27 15.56 36.71
CA SER A 4 -49.37 16.34 35.83
C SER A 4 -47.84 16.15 36.03
N ALA A 5 -47.00 16.07 35.01
CA ALA A 5 -47.17 16.00 33.55
C ALA A 5 -45.88 15.40 32.97
N ASN A 6 -46.02 14.44 32.05
CA ASN A 6 -44.92 13.88 31.27
C ASN A 6 -44.44 14.89 30.22
N ILE A 7 -43.28 15.53 30.46
CA ILE A 7 -42.59 16.34 29.45
C ILE A 7 -41.67 15.42 28.65
N ALA A 8 -42.20 14.92 27.54
CA ALA A 8 -41.45 14.21 26.52
C ALA A 8 -40.47 15.18 25.83
N ARG A 9 -39.20 15.20 26.27
CA ARG A 9 -38.11 15.88 25.54
C ARG A 9 -37.70 15.02 24.35
N ARG A 10 -38.25 15.36 23.18
CA ARG A 10 -37.74 14.92 21.86
C ARG A 10 -36.34 15.49 21.67
N TYR A 11 -35.31 14.68 21.85
CA TYR A 11 -33.96 15.00 21.37
C TYR A 11 -33.89 14.69 19.87
N VAL A 12 -33.86 15.74 19.05
CA VAL A 12 -33.54 15.63 17.62
C VAL A 12 -32.02 15.54 17.50
N ILE A 13 -31.51 14.32 17.30
CA ILE A 13 -30.12 14.07 16.98
C ILE A 13 -29.86 14.58 15.55
N TRP A 14 -29.33 15.80 15.44
CA TRP A 14 -28.73 16.29 14.19
C TRP A 14 -27.40 15.58 13.98
N LYS A 15 -27.45 14.44 13.30
CA LYS A 15 -26.26 13.75 12.81
C LYS A 15 -25.73 14.54 11.61
N LEU A 16 -24.71 15.37 11.85
CA LEU A 16 -23.93 16.03 10.81
C LEU A 16 -23.20 14.95 9.99
N ASN A 17 -23.82 14.54 8.89
CA ASN A 17 -23.18 13.82 7.80
C ASN A 17 -22.18 14.76 7.12
N ARG A 18 -20.96 14.84 7.67
CA ARG A 18 -19.80 15.33 6.92
C ARG A 18 -19.31 14.17 6.04
N MET A 19 -20.07 13.88 4.99
CA MET A 19 -19.59 13.02 3.91
C MET A 19 -18.42 13.73 3.24
N SER A 20 -17.22 13.17 3.44
CA SER A 20 -16.05 13.44 2.63
C SER A 20 -16.40 13.10 1.18
N ALA A 21 -16.62 14.15 0.39
CA ALA A 21 -16.65 14.05 -1.06
C ALA A 21 -15.28 13.56 -1.53
N THR A 22 -15.20 12.27 -1.88
CA THR A 22 -14.09 11.75 -2.66
C THR A 22 -14.37 12.09 -4.13
N PRO A 23 -13.51 12.87 -4.80
CA PRO A 23 -13.68 13.16 -6.22
C PRO A 23 -13.30 11.90 -7.00
N GLY A 24 -14.29 11.23 -7.60
CA GLY A 24 -14.04 10.09 -8.50
C GLY A 24 -14.84 8.81 -8.23
N GLY A 25 -15.99 8.88 -7.57
CA GLY A 25 -16.85 7.72 -7.31
C GLY A 25 -17.87 7.48 -8.43
N THR A 26 -17.62 6.50 -9.30
CA THR A 26 -18.59 5.93 -10.25
C THR A 26 -19.90 5.58 -9.54
N LYS A 27 -21.02 6.16 -9.98
CA LYS A 27 -22.37 5.88 -9.46
C LYS A 27 -22.70 4.40 -9.64
N ARG A 28 -22.55 3.59 -8.58
CA ARG A 28 -23.09 2.22 -8.56
C ARG A 28 -24.58 2.33 -8.26
N ASN A 29 -25.40 1.97 -9.24
CA ASN A 29 -26.84 1.82 -9.10
C ASN A 29 -27.10 0.59 -8.22
N LEU A 30 -27.31 0.79 -6.91
CA LEU A 30 -27.76 -0.27 -6.00
C LEU A 30 -29.24 -0.51 -6.26
N LYS A 31 -29.53 -1.44 -7.17
CA LYS A 31 -30.88 -1.99 -7.35
C LYS A 31 -31.14 -2.92 -6.15
N TRP A 32 -31.85 -2.41 -5.15
CA TRP A 32 -32.36 -3.23 -4.06
C TRP A 32 -33.40 -4.19 -4.63
N GLN A 33 -33.04 -5.46 -4.79
CA GLN A 33 -34.02 -6.52 -4.99
C GLN A 33 -34.56 -6.90 -3.61
N MET A 34 -35.81 -6.56 -3.33
CA MET A 34 -36.55 -7.18 -2.22
C MET A 34 -36.71 -8.66 -2.56
N LEU A 35 -36.01 -9.51 -1.82
CA LEU A 35 -36.27 -10.94 -1.79
C LEU A 35 -37.57 -11.17 -1.02
N ASP A 36 -38.59 -11.60 -1.73
CA ASP A 36 -39.88 -12.02 -1.18
C ASP A 36 -39.68 -13.31 -0.36
N LEU A 37 -39.88 -13.21 0.96
CA LEU A 37 -39.71 -14.33 1.92
C LEU A 37 -40.91 -15.29 1.96
N SER A 38 -41.88 -15.15 1.05
CA SER A 38 -43.13 -15.91 1.03
C SER A 38 -43.04 -17.27 0.32
N SER A 39 -41.93 -17.58 -0.35
CA SER A 39 -41.77 -18.78 -1.18
C SER A 39 -40.82 -19.83 -0.60
N MET A 40 -40.96 -20.18 0.69
CA MET A 40 -40.30 -21.36 1.26
C MET A 40 -41.28 -22.13 2.15
N LYS A 41 -42.15 -22.93 1.53
CA LYS A 41 -43.06 -23.84 2.24
C LYS A 41 -42.81 -25.33 2.03
N ASP A 42 -41.82 -25.73 1.23
CA ASP A 42 -41.52 -27.14 1.01
C ASP A 42 -40.01 -27.40 0.96
N CYS A 43 -39.36 -27.49 2.12
CA CYS A 43 -38.02 -28.06 2.23
C CYS A 43 -37.93 -28.90 3.51
N SER A 44 -37.75 -30.21 3.30
CA SER A 44 -37.63 -31.21 4.37
C SER A 44 -36.44 -30.90 5.31
N PRO A 45 -36.53 -31.26 6.61
CA PRO A 45 -35.59 -30.79 7.64
C PRO A 45 -34.19 -31.44 7.61
N LYS A 46 -33.82 -32.18 6.56
CA LYS A 46 -32.54 -32.92 6.51
C LYS A 46 -31.38 -32.17 5.85
N ILE A 47 -31.56 -30.92 5.41
CA ILE A 47 -30.53 -30.11 4.70
C ILE A 47 -30.11 -28.86 5.52
N LEU A 48 -30.41 -28.81 6.82
CA LEU A 48 -30.20 -27.60 7.64
C LEU A 48 -28.92 -27.59 8.50
N CYS A 49 -28.03 -28.58 8.35
CA CYS A 49 -26.72 -28.59 9.03
C CYS A 49 -25.52 -28.36 8.09
N SER A 50 -25.73 -28.04 6.82
CA SER A 50 -24.70 -27.37 6.03
C SER A 50 -24.61 -25.93 6.55
N SER A 51 -23.52 -25.67 7.26
CA SER A 51 -23.16 -24.40 7.89
C SER A 51 -23.66 -23.19 7.10
N ILE A 52 -24.50 -22.36 7.74
CA ILE A 52 -24.96 -21.05 7.23
C ILE A 52 -23.78 -20.18 6.75
N ALA A 53 -22.57 -20.44 7.29
CA ALA A 53 -21.34 -19.78 6.88
C ALA A 53 -20.88 -20.14 5.46
N GLU A 54 -21.23 -21.30 4.91
CA GLU A 54 -20.90 -21.65 3.52
C GLU A 54 -21.84 -21.02 2.50
N LEU A 55 -23.13 -20.86 2.85
CA LEU A 55 -24.12 -20.19 2.01
C LEU A 55 -23.92 -18.66 1.94
N THR A 56 -23.29 -18.06 2.97
CA THR A 56 -22.96 -16.63 3.00
C THR A 56 -21.58 -16.31 2.43
N ARG A 57 -20.73 -17.30 2.18
CA ARG A 57 -19.45 -17.07 1.50
C ARG A 57 -19.75 -16.74 0.03
N PRO A 58 -19.32 -15.57 -0.49
CA PRO A 58 -19.48 -15.25 -1.89
C PRO A 58 -18.78 -16.35 -2.71
N ASN A 59 -19.54 -17.04 -3.55
CA ASN A 59 -19.12 -18.20 -4.29
C ASN A 59 -17.91 -17.87 -5.19
N CYS A 60 -16.69 -18.09 -4.69
CA CYS A 60 -15.44 -17.71 -5.34
C CYS A 60 -15.21 -18.46 -6.67
N ALA A 61 -15.97 -19.53 -6.94
CA ALA A 61 -15.91 -20.27 -8.20
C ALA A 61 -16.38 -19.42 -9.40
N ALA A 62 -17.37 -18.54 -9.22
CA ALA A 62 -17.89 -17.68 -10.30
C ALA A 62 -16.85 -16.63 -10.77
N LYS A 63 -15.88 -16.28 -9.92
CA LYS A 63 -14.82 -15.31 -10.28
C LYS A 63 -13.77 -15.89 -11.22
N LYS A 64 -13.61 -17.22 -11.32
CA LYS A 64 -12.63 -17.83 -12.24
C LYS A 64 -13.00 -17.58 -13.71
N HIS A 65 -14.28 -17.63 -14.06
CA HIS A 65 -14.74 -17.31 -15.43
C HIS A 65 -14.79 -15.80 -15.70
N GLU A 66 -15.11 -14.98 -14.71
CA GLU A 66 -15.17 -13.52 -14.86
C GLU A 66 -13.77 -12.88 -15.09
N CYS A 67 -12.73 -13.45 -14.48
CA CYS A 67 -11.34 -13.01 -14.68
C CYS A 67 -10.82 -13.27 -16.11
N GLN A 68 -11.25 -14.36 -16.76
CA GLN A 68 -10.84 -14.67 -18.13
C GLN A 68 -11.48 -13.71 -19.15
N HIS A 69 -12.71 -13.25 -18.90
CA HIS A 69 -13.36 -12.27 -19.78
C HIS A 69 -12.80 -10.84 -19.65
N LYS A 70 -12.22 -10.47 -18.50
CA LYS A 70 -11.60 -9.15 -18.29
C LYS A 70 -10.25 -8.98 -18.99
N GLN A 71 -9.58 -10.06 -19.37
CA GLN A 71 -8.33 -9.96 -20.14
C GLN A 71 -8.55 -9.46 -21.58
N LYS A 72 -9.75 -9.59 -22.14
CA LYS A 72 -10.05 -9.22 -23.54
C LYS A 72 -10.61 -7.80 -23.74
N LYS A 73 -10.90 -7.03 -22.69
CA LYS A 73 -11.66 -5.75 -22.80
C LYS A 73 -11.02 -4.52 -22.14
N CYS A 74 -9.70 -4.46 -22.06
CA CYS A 74 -8.99 -3.24 -21.66
C CYS A 74 -7.98 -2.78 -22.72
N THR A 75 -8.43 -2.65 -23.98
CA THR A 75 -7.67 -1.99 -25.05
C THR A 75 -7.65 -0.46 -24.91
N SER A 76 -8.46 0.10 -24.00
CA SER A 76 -8.52 1.54 -23.68
C SER A 76 -7.49 1.95 -22.61
N GLY A 77 -6.28 1.41 -22.67
CA GLY A 77 -5.15 1.83 -21.84
C GLY A 77 -4.13 2.59 -22.68
N ARG A 78 -3.43 3.57 -22.08
CA ARG A 78 -2.28 4.21 -22.73
C ARG A 78 -1.27 3.13 -23.12
N LYS A 79 -0.96 3.02 -24.42
CA LYS A 79 0.06 2.09 -24.92
C LYS A 79 1.38 2.36 -24.17
N ARG A 80 2.06 1.30 -23.74
CA ARG A 80 3.41 1.43 -23.17
C ARG A 80 4.33 1.95 -24.27
N THR A 81 4.95 3.10 -24.04
CA THR A 81 5.95 3.69 -24.95
C THR A 81 7.33 3.07 -24.77
N HIS A 82 7.55 2.36 -23.66
CA HIS A 82 8.83 1.77 -23.32
C HIS A 82 8.68 0.26 -23.08
N GLU A 83 9.68 -0.47 -23.53
CA GLU A 83 9.83 -1.90 -23.25
C GLU A 83 9.97 -2.15 -21.74
N LYS A 84 9.54 -3.33 -21.32
CA LYS A 84 9.71 -3.76 -19.93
C LYS A 84 11.21 -3.96 -19.70
N LYS A 85 11.78 -3.18 -18.79
CA LYS A 85 13.15 -3.40 -18.29
C LYS A 85 13.08 -4.24 -17.02
N ASP A 86 13.99 -5.19 -16.89
CA ASP A 86 14.14 -5.94 -15.66
C ASP A 86 14.69 -5.04 -14.56
N ALA A 87 14.21 -5.25 -13.34
CA ALA A 87 14.67 -4.51 -12.17
C ALA A 87 16.08 -4.99 -11.83
N VAL A 88 17.07 -4.12 -12.01
CA VAL A 88 18.44 -4.39 -11.56
C VAL A 88 18.53 -4.03 -10.09
N TYR A 89 18.79 -5.04 -9.27
CA TYR A 89 19.03 -4.82 -7.85
C TYR A 89 20.47 -4.31 -7.65
N HIS A 90 20.61 -3.22 -6.89
CA HIS A 90 21.91 -2.70 -6.46
C HIS A 90 22.05 -2.79 -4.95
N ASN A 91 23.05 -3.53 -4.46
CA ASN A 91 23.36 -3.53 -3.04
C ASN A 91 24.14 -2.27 -2.64
N TRP A 92 23.40 -1.23 -2.25
CA TRP A 92 24.00 0.02 -1.78
C TRP A 92 24.72 -0.10 -0.43
N HIS A 93 24.38 -1.11 0.37
CA HIS A 93 25.01 -1.41 1.66
C HIS A 93 26.19 -2.37 1.53
N GLY A 94 26.63 -2.69 0.30
CA GLY A 94 27.86 -3.44 0.09
C GLY A 94 29.05 -2.69 0.73
N PRO A 95 29.98 -3.38 1.43
CA PRO A 95 31.04 -2.72 2.18
C PRO A 95 31.84 -1.68 1.38
N PHE A 96 32.17 -2.02 0.12
CA PHE A 96 32.87 -1.12 -0.80
C PHE A 96 32.08 0.18 -1.08
N MET A 97 30.79 0.04 -1.39
CA MET A 97 29.88 1.16 -1.67
C MET A 97 29.69 2.04 -0.43
N TRP A 98 29.48 1.39 0.71
CA TRP A 98 29.21 2.06 1.97
C TRP A 98 30.40 2.88 2.45
N ILE A 99 31.62 2.37 2.32
CA ILE A 99 32.85 3.13 2.61
C ILE A 99 32.93 4.41 1.77
N GLN A 100 32.57 4.35 0.49
CA GLN A 100 32.57 5.55 -0.36
C GLN A 100 31.51 6.57 0.09
N ILE A 101 30.33 6.10 0.50
CA ILE A 101 29.25 6.92 1.04
C ILE A 101 29.69 7.59 2.36
N GLU A 102 30.32 6.85 3.28
CA GLU A 102 30.84 7.41 4.53
C GLU A 102 31.96 8.42 4.30
N ASN A 103 32.88 8.12 3.39
CA ASN A 103 33.97 9.03 3.03
C ASN A 103 33.45 10.34 2.41
N ALA A 104 32.35 10.28 1.66
CA ALA A 104 31.70 11.48 1.14
C ALA A 104 31.17 12.39 2.26
N ILE A 105 30.72 11.85 3.40
CA ILE A 105 30.23 12.65 4.53
C ILE A 105 31.35 13.22 5.39
N LYS A 106 32.47 12.51 5.52
CA LYS A 106 33.61 12.97 6.33
C LYS A 106 34.28 14.22 5.79
N HIS A 107 33.97 14.62 4.56
CA HIS A 107 34.58 15.79 3.94
C HIS A 107 34.07 17.08 4.63
N PRO A 108 34.97 18.00 5.06
CA PRO A 108 34.61 19.10 5.96
C PRO A 108 33.65 20.13 5.36
N SER A 109 33.58 20.20 4.03
CA SER A 109 32.67 21.09 3.30
C SER A 109 31.27 20.51 3.08
N VAL A 110 30.94 19.39 3.72
CA VAL A 110 29.75 18.61 3.36
C VAL A 110 28.55 18.98 4.19
N ILE A 111 27.50 19.34 3.45
CA ILE A 111 26.17 19.51 3.98
C ILE A 111 25.52 18.13 3.96
N TRP A 112 24.90 17.74 5.08
CA TRP A 112 24.08 16.53 5.19
C TRP A 112 22.78 16.66 4.36
N SER A 113 22.93 16.82 3.06
CA SER A 113 21.87 16.92 2.07
C SER A 113 21.92 15.69 1.18
N SER A 114 20.80 14.96 1.12
CA SER A 114 20.66 13.78 0.26
C SER A 114 20.91 14.13 -1.22
N SER A 115 20.46 15.30 -1.68
CA SER A 115 20.71 15.80 -3.03
C SER A 115 22.20 15.99 -3.31
N TRP A 116 22.90 16.66 -2.40
CA TRP A 116 24.34 16.93 -2.54
C TRP A 116 25.13 15.62 -2.55
N LEU A 117 24.81 14.70 -1.63
CA LEU A 117 25.51 13.42 -1.50
C LEU A 117 25.34 12.56 -2.77
N VAL A 118 24.13 12.46 -3.31
CA VAL A 118 23.89 11.72 -4.57
C VAL A 118 24.62 12.35 -5.75
N GLN A 119 24.61 13.68 -5.87
CA GLN A 119 25.35 14.37 -6.94
C GLN A 119 26.85 14.17 -6.81
N HIS A 120 27.39 14.27 -5.60
CA HIS A 120 28.81 14.08 -5.32
C HIS A 120 29.25 12.64 -5.64
N LEU A 121 28.51 11.63 -5.19
CA LEU A 121 28.81 10.22 -5.48
C LEU A 121 28.72 9.90 -6.97
N LYS A 122 27.69 10.40 -7.66
CA LYS A 122 27.57 10.25 -9.13
C LYS A 122 28.69 10.97 -9.89
N LYS A 123 29.16 12.12 -9.39
CA LYS A 123 30.30 12.83 -9.98
C LYS A 123 31.60 12.05 -9.80
N LYS A 124 31.77 11.39 -8.65
CA LYS A 124 32.96 10.59 -8.34
C LYS A 124 33.01 9.32 -9.18
N ASP A 125 31.94 8.52 -9.14
CA ASP A 125 31.85 7.23 -9.85
C ASP A 125 30.48 7.10 -10.55
N PRO A 126 30.31 7.68 -11.75
CA PRO A 126 29.01 7.75 -12.42
C PRO A 126 28.47 6.38 -12.84
N VAL A 127 29.35 5.42 -13.11
CA VAL A 127 28.97 4.06 -13.52
C VAL A 127 28.31 3.32 -12.36
N ILE A 128 28.93 3.41 -11.18
CA ILE A 128 28.52 2.67 -9.99
C ILE A 128 27.26 3.29 -9.36
N PHE A 129 27.24 4.62 -9.21
CA PHE A 129 26.14 5.32 -8.56
C PHE A 129 25.03 5.78 -9.51
N LYS A 130 25.03 5.36 -10.78
CA LYS A 130 24.02 5.75 -11.79
C LYS A 130 22.58 5.58 -11.27
N GLY A 131 22.32 4.43 -10.63
CA GLY A 131 21.01 4.05 -10.09
C GLY A 131 20.68 4.62 -8.71
N LEU A 132 21.62 5.29 -8.04
CA LEU A 132 21.38 5.83 -6.70
C LEU A 132 20.41 7.01 -6.78
N ALA A 133 19.28 6.89 -6.09
CA ALA A 133 18.22 7.88 -6.06
C ALA A 133 18.24 8.68 -4.74
N ARG A 134 17.84 9.96 -4.81
CA ARG A 134 17.75 10.83 -3.63
C ARG A 134 16.88 10.24 -2.50
N PRO A 135 15.66 9.71 -2.77
CA PRO A 135 14.81 9.19 -1.70
C PRO A 135 15.44 8.02 -0.95
N THR A 136 16.27 7.23 -1.64
CA THR A 136 17.00 6.12 -1.02
C THR A 136 17.98 6.62 0.04
N VAL A 137 18.77 7.66 -0.29
CA VAL A 137 19.70 8.29 0.65
C VAL A 137 18.96 9.05 1.74
N GLU A 138 17.85 9.71 1.40
CA GLU A 138 17.00 10.43 2.35
C GLU A 138 16.45 9.50 3.44
N GLY A 139 16.06 8.26 3.07
CA GLY A 139 15.65 7.24 4.04
C GLY A 139 16.79 6.73 4.94
N TRP A 140 18.05 6.96 4.58
CA TRP A 140 19.19 6.58 5.42
C TRP A 140 19.60 7.66 6.41
N ILE A 141 19.21 8.92 6.19
CA ILE A 141 19.61 10.06 7.03
C ILE A 141 18.50 10.37 8.03
N ASP A 142 18.85 10.36 9.31
CA ASP A 142 18.00 10.84 10.40
C ASP A 142 18.21 12.36 10.57
N CYS A 143 17.17 13.13 10.28
CA CYS A 143 17.16 14.60 10.40
C CYS A 143 16.43 15.09 11.66
N THR A 144 16.06 14.22 12.61
CA THR A 144 15.33 14.64 13.83
C THR A 144 16.18 15.49 14.79
N GLY A 145 17.50 15.52 14.61
CA GLY A 145 18.44 16.34 15.37
C GLY A 145 19.70 16.63 14.57
N LYS A 146 20.88 16.39 15.16
CA LYS A 146 22.14 16.45 14.40
C LYS A 146 22.09 15.37 13.32
N PRO A 147 22.23 15.72 12.03
CA PRO A 147 22.15 14.76 10.95
C PRO A 147 23.13 13.60 11.17
N ARG A 148 22.60 12.38 11.09
CA ARG A 148 23.35 11.13 11.27
C ARG A 148 22.75 10.04 10.41
N TRP A 149 23.48 8.95 10.22
CA TRP A 149 22.88 7.74 9.66
C TRP A 149 21.83 7.17 10.61
N THR A 150 20.73 6.69 10.05
CA THR A 150 19.73 5.92 10.79
C THR A 150 20.36 4.60 11.29
N GLU A 151 19.90 4.13 12.46
CA GLU A 151 20.34 2.84 13.00
C GLU A 151 20.07 1.69 12.03
N ALA A 152 18.97 1.76 11.27
CA ALA A 152 18.65 0.80 10.23
C ALA A 152 19.73 0.76 9.13
N ALA A 153 20.16 1.92 8.63
CA ALA A 153 21.20 2.00 7.61
C ALA A 153 22.55 1.47 8.12
N LEU A 154 22.91 1.79 9.37
CA LEU A 154 24.13 1.28 10.01
C LEU A 154 24.08 -0.24 10.24
N CYS A 155 22.93 -0.76 10.65
CA CYS A 155 22.72 -2.20 10.82
C CYS A 155 22.85 -2.93 9.47
N MET A 156 22.21 -2.42 8.42
CA MET A 156 22.32 -2.97 7.06
C MET A 156 23.74 -2.92 6.51
N ALA A 157 24.48 -1.85 6.78
CA ALA A 157 25.89 -1.74 6.40
C ALA A 157 26.78 -2.78 7.10
N LYS A 158 26.52 -3.05 8.40
CA LYS A 158 27.25 -4.08 9.18
C LYS A 158 26.92 -5.50 8.71
N LEU A 159 25.64 -5.77 8.44
CA LEU A 159 25.18 -7.06 7.92
C LEU A 159 25.70 -7.31 6.50
N GLY A 160 25.98 -6.26 5.74
CA GLY A 160 26.52 -6.36 4.39
C GLY A 160 25.51 -7.00 3.43
N ASN A 161 25.99 -7.95 2.62
CA ASN A 161 25.24 -8.52 1.48
C ASN A 161 24.19 -9.56 1.89
N HIS A 162 23.41 -9.30 2.94
CA HIS A 162 22.29 -10.16 3.36
C HIS A 162 20.99 -9.72 2.68
N GLN A 163 20.97 -9.79 1.35
CA GLN A 163 19.69 -9.87 0.69
C GLN A 163 19.20 -11.29 0.78
N GLY A 164 18.26 -11.52 1.69
CA GLY A 164 17.50 -12.74 1.74
C GLY A 164 16.82 -12.98 0.39
N HIS A 165 17.45 -13.77 -0.46
CA HIS A 165 16.72 -14.60 -1.41
C HIS A 165 16.03 -15.68 -0.59
N SER A 166 14.94 -15.33 0.10
CA SER A 166 13.95 -16.35 0.42
C SER A 166 13.30 -16.71 -0.90
N ASN A 167 13.86 -17.71 -1.57
CA ASN A 167 13.21 -18.41 -2.68
C ASN A 167 11.92 -19.02 -2.13
N GLY A 168 10.82 -18.28 -2.19
CA GLY A 168 9.53 -18.66 -1.63
C GLY A 168 8.42 -18.15 -2.53
N GLY A 169 8.24 -18.84 -3.66
CA GLY A 169 7.11 -18.71 -4.56
C GLY A 169 6.79 -20.08 -5.14
#